data_AF-A0A1B0Z1Q7-F1
#
_entry.id   AF-A0A1B0Z1Q7-F1
#
_cell.length_a   1.000
_cell.length_b   1.000
_cell.length_c   1.000
_cell.angle_alpha   90.00
_cell.angle_beta   90.00
_cell.angle_gamma   90.00
#
_symmetry.space_group_name_H-M   'P 1'
#
loop_
_entity.id
_entity.type
_entity.pdbx_description
1 polymer ?
#
loop_
_entity_poly.entity_id
_entity_poly.type
_entity_poly.pdbx_seq_one_letter_code
_entity_poly.pdbx_strand_id
1 'polypeptide(L)'
;MPTLSSPLAQTFTVEGDPEFEVTGRYLTSVDVYFAAKDDNLPITLEIRTVLNGYPGNKVLPFSRVIKNSADINVSDTAATATTFTFPSLVFVEIETEYAVVLKCSTPEYNVWVTRIGDIDIGGTRTISEQPHIGLLYKSQASTTLFPSPQEDLKFAVKCAKFDIDAAGLVTLTNDDVPDVTLANNSLVMDETTTLKIRHPDHHMYATSNNVTIAGVESGASTTLNGSMTAAATTLTLTSGTNFDDTSGKYSKTASNLWHIKIDDEIMTYSTISTNAVSGLSRGVNSTTAAAHADGATVELYQAHKVPFTEINKTHTAIANIEIDSYTVTLTTTPVTDGASGTTEFGGRNITASENALMDYMQTIIGALELQNVAISSKAITTSGTSPGGTQTSFVSGRNNKTVVPDVVFPLNDNYRFEFPHLIASSINETNELSSLRSYQTELKLTSQTSSLSPVLDLERSSLIAVSNRLNNVDSSSDVYPTTEYVSSELAEGDQNAAIYLTKQITLENLATSLKVLLAAHRPSTNDIKLMYKVLGADESVDFQDLGFRYFNTDGGPDETVQPSADINDYQDYVYTAGVTDDGIGTPLQEFISFQIKIIMQGTNTSEPPRLKDLRVLALAT
;
A
#
# COMPACT_ATOMS: atom_id res chain seq x y z
N MET A 1 18.57 34.55 -23.37
CA MET A 1 18.47 33.57 -24.48
C MET A 1 19.31 34.09 -25.62
N PRO A 2 20.31 33.39 -26.16
CA PRO A 2 20.92 33.87 -27.40
C PRO A 2 20.00 33.47 -28.55
N THR A 3 19.32 34.48 -29.09
CA THR A 3 18.49 34.41 -30.29
C THR A 3 19.37 34.40 -31.54
N LEU A 4 19.52 33.22 -32.15
CA LEU A 4 19.33 33.01 -33.58
C LEU A 4 19.01 31.52 -33.80
N SER A 5 17.72 31.17 -33.76
CA SER A 5 17.24 29.83 -34.10
C SER A 5 16.92 29.85 -35.59
N SER A 6 17.89 29.50 -36.43
CA SER A 6 17.65 29.11 -37.82
C SER A 6 17.42 27.60 -37.87
N PRO A 7 16.19 27.10 -37.64
CA PRO A 7 15.93 25.67 -37.75
C PRO A 7 16.16 25.17 -39.18
N LEU A 8 16.78 24.00 -39.28
CA LEU A 8 16.70 23.16 -40.48
C LEU A 8 15.74 22.02 -40.16
N ALA A 9 14.80 21.73 -41.05
CA ALA A 9 13.83 20.67 -40.83
C ALA A 9 13.66 19.79 -42.06
N GLN A 10 13.53 18.48 -41.87
CA GLN A 10 13.22 17.53 -42.93
C GLN A 10 11.97 16.77 -42.55
N THR A 11 10.94 16.79 -43.39
CA THR A 11 9.78 15.93 -43.18
C THR A 11 10.08 14.50 -43.63
N PHE A 12 9.44 13.54 -42.98
CA PHE A 12 9.54 12.11 -43.26
C PHE A 12 8.26 11.40 -42.83
N THR A 13 8.03 10.22 -43.40
CA THR A 13 7.00 9.27 -42.96
C THR A 13 7.67 7.97 -42.52
N VAL A 14 7.01 7.20 -41.66
CA VAL A 14 7.44 5.84 -41.33
C VAL A 14 6.47 4.87 -42.00
N GLU A 15 7.02 3.92 -42.75
CA GLU A 15 6.22 2.89 -43.42
C GLU A 15 5.67 1.87 -42.42
N GLY A 16 4.54 1.27 -42.79
CA GLY A 16 3.92 0.17 -42.05
C GLY A 16 4.75 -1.11 -42.01
N ASP A 17 4.28 -2.07 -41.23
CA ASP A 17 4.81 -3.43 -41.26
C ASP A 17 4.21 -4.18 -42.46
N PRO A 18 5.02 -4.82 -43.33
CA PRO A 18 4.50 -5.49 -44.51
C PRO A 18 3.69 -6.76 -44.20
N GLU A 19 3.85 -7.34 -43.01
CA GLU A 19 3.22 -8.61 -42.64
C GLU A 19 1.95 -8.42 -41.80
N PHE A 20 1.83 -7.31 -41.08
CA PHE A 20 0.73 -7.04 -40.16
C PHE A 20 0.26 -5.59 -40.24
N GLU A 21 -1.05 -5.37 -40.11
CA GLU A 21 -1.57 -4.03 -39.92
C GLU A 21 -1.12 -3.48 -38.56
N VAL A 22 -0.42 -2.36 -38.54
CA VAL A 22 0.09 -1.71 -37.33
C VAL A 22 -0.32 -0.26 -37.31
N THR A 23 -0.59 0.28 -36.13
CA THR A 23 -0.99 1.70 -35.98
C THR A 23 0.20 2.65 -36.00
N GLY A 24 1.40 2.16 -35.70
CA GLY A 24 2.58 3.00 -35.51
C GLY A 24 3.86 2.20 -35.33
N ARG A 25 4.95 2.93 -35.07
CA ARG A 25 6.26 2.38 -34.68
C ARG A 25 6.91 3.24 -33.62
N TYR A 26 7.88 2.67 -32.91
CA TYR A 26 8.67 3.40 -31.92
C TYR A 26 10.02 3.81 -32.51
N LEU A 27 10.33 5.10 -32.50
CA LEU A 27 11.65 5.62 -32.86
C LEU A 27 12.62 5.49 -31.68
N THR A 28 13.86 5.09 -31.96
CA THR A 28 14.93 4.94 -30.95
C THR A 28 15.98 6.03 -31.07
N SER A 29 16.28 6.46 -32.29
CA SER A 29 17.31 7.46 -32.56
C SER A 29 17.23 8.00 -33.99
N VAL A 30 17.94 9.11 -34.24
CA VAL A 30 18.14 9.64 -35.59
C VAL A 30 19.63 9.85 -35.84
N ASP A 31 20.12 9.36 -36.97
CA ASP A 31 21.47 9.63 -37.45
C ASP A 31 21.45 10.88 -38.33
N VAL A 32 22.38 11.80 -38.07
CA VAL A 32 22.60 13.02 -38.86
C VAL A 32 24.09 13.12 -39.20
N TYR A 33 24.39 13.55 -40.43
CA TYR A 33 25.75 13.61 -40.95
C TYR A 33 26.23 15.07 -41.02
N PHE A 34 27.34 15.39 -40.34
CA PHE A 34 27.88 16.75 -40.27
C PHE A 34 29.14 16.91 -41.14
N ALA A 35 29.22 18.04 -41.84
CA ALA A 35 30.39 18.51 -42.59
C ALA A 35 31.24 19.51 -41.77
N ALA A 36 30.62 20.20 -40.80
CA ALA A 36 31.31 21.10 -39.88
C ALA A 36 30.54 21.21 -38.56
N LYS A 37 31.22 21.65 -37.50
CA LYS A 37 30.66 21.90 -36.17
C LYS A 37 31.30 23.14 -35.53
N ASP A 38 30.56 23.75 -34.62
CA ASP A 38 31.10 24.76 -33.70
C ASP A 38 32.02 24.11 -32.66
N ASP A 39 33.02 24.82 -32.13
CA ASP A 39 33.95 24.24 -31.13
C ASP A 39 33.34 24.11 -29.73
N ASN A 40 32.31 24.91 -29.40
CA ASN A 40 31.84 25.07 -28.02
C ASN A 40 30.32 24.93 -27.86
N LEU A 41 29.54 25.42 -28.83
CA LEU A 41 28.08 25.51 -28.71
C LEU A 41 27.41 24.19 -29.11
N PRO A 42 26.35 23.76 -28.40
CA PRO A 42 25.65 22.52 -28.70
C PRO A 42 24.64 22.65 -29.85
N ILE A 43 24.18 21.50 -30.35
CA ILE A 43 23.06 21.37 -31.29
C ILE A 43 21.94 20.52 -30.70
N THR A 44 20.70 20.88 -31.00
CA THR A 44 19.49 20.19 -30.56
C THR A 44 18.79 19.55 -31.75
N LEU A 45 18.38 18.28 -31.59
CA LEU A 45 17.46 17.57 -32.47
C LEU A 45 16.10 17.42 -31.78
N GLU A 46 15.02 17.60 -32.52
CA GLU A 46 13.64 17.37 -32.08
C GLU A 46 12.85 16.64 -33.16
N ILE A 47 11.91 15.77 -32.77
CA ILE A 47 10.86 15.29 -33.68
C ILE A 47 9.60 16.12 -33.44
N ARG A 48 8.97 16.60 -34.50
CA ARG A 48 7.76 17.42 -34.42
C ARG A 48 6.66 16.89 -35.32
N THR A 49 5.41 17.18 -34.96
CA THR A 49 4.25 16.95 -35.83
C THR A 49 4.32 17.83 -37.06
N VAL A 50 3.76 17.40 -38.19
CA VAL A 50 3.55 18.24 -39.38
C VAL A 50 2.11 18.71 -39.45
N LEU A 51 1.88 19.94 -39.91
CA LEU A 51 0.55 20.51 -40.14
C LEU A 51 0.49 21.10 -41.55
N ASN A 52 -0.41 20.59 -42.39
CA ASN A 52 -0.57 20.99 -43.79
C ASN A 52 0.75 20.95 -44.58
N GLY A 53 1.58 19.93 -44.35
CA GLY A 53 2.89 19.74 -44.98
C GLY A 53 4.04 20.53 -44.34
N TYR A 54 3.77 21.46 -43.42
CA TYR A 54 4.81 22.26 -42.75
C TYR A 54 5.17 21.71 -41.35
N PRO A 55 6.45 21.73 -40.95
CA PRO A 55 6.85 21.36 -39.59
C PRO A 55 6.12 22.22 -38.55
N GLY A 56 5.38 21.55 -37.66
CA GLY A 56 4.56 22.16 -36.63
C GLY A 56 5.35 22.55 -35.37
N ASN A 57 4.62 23.10 -34.39
CA ASN A 57 5.19 23.55 -33.12
C ASN A 57 5.22 22.48 -32.03
N LYS A 58 4.42 21.41 -32.16
CA LYS A 58 4.35 20.35 -31.15
C LYS A 58 5.55 19.41 -31.31
N VAL A 59 6.42 19.41 -30.30
CA VAL A 59 7.52 18.45 -30.15
C VAL A 59 6.95 17.16 -29.56
N LEU A 60 7.29 16.01 -30.11
CA LEU A 60 6.86 14.73 -29.56
C LEU A 60 7.55 14.47 -28.20
N PRO A 61 6.87 13.89 -27.20
CA PRO A 61 7.49 13.48 -25.95
C PRO A 61 8.75 12.64 -26.19
N PHE A 62 9.76 12.80 -25.34
CA PHE A 62 11.06 12.11 -25.41
C PHE A 62 11.91 12.37 -26.67
N SER A 63 11.42 13.11 -27.66
CA SER A 63 12.11 13.26 -28.94
C SER A 63 13.16 14.38 -29.01
N ARG A 64 13.33 15.17 -27.94
CA ARG A 64 14.33 16.23 -27.87
C ARG A 64 15.65 15.68 -27.34
N VAL A 65 16.72 15.84 -28.11
CA VAL A 65 18.08 15.45 -27.72
C VAL A 65 19.03 16.61 -27.95
N ILE A 66 19.85 16.92 -26.96
CA ILE A 66 20.90 17.95 -27.05
C ILE A 66 22.25 17.24 -27.06
N LYS A 67 23.10 17.58 -28.03
CA LYS A 67 24.48 17.10 -28.09
C LYS A 67 25.46 18.26 -28.00
N ASN A 68 26.48 18.08 -27.18
CA ASN A 68 27.62 19.00 -27.13
C ASN A 68 28.49 18.81 -28.37
N SER A 69 29.25 19.84 -28.76
CA SER A 69 30.15 19.77 -29.91
C SER A 69 31.11 18.56 -29.87
N ALA A 70 31.61 18.20 -28.69
CA ALA A 70 32.50 17.06 -28.52
C ALA A 70 31.89 15.73 -29.01
N ASP A 71 30.57 15.59 -28.92
CA ASP A 71 29.82 14.37 -29.28
C ASP A 71 29.35 14.36 -30.74
N ILE A 72 29.75 15.36 -31.53
CA ILE A 72 29.43 15.49 -32.96
C ILE A 72 30.60 14.97 -33.80
N ASN A 73 30.29 13.98 -34.63
CA ASN A 73 31.19 13.44 -35.64
C ASN A 73 31.06 14.26 -36.93
N VAL A 74 32.19 14.77 -37.41
CA VAL A 74 32.30 15.46 -38.71
C VAL A 74 32.96 14.51 -39.72
N SER A 75 32.49 14.54 -40.95
CA SER A 75 33.00 13.72 -42.05
C SER A 75 32.98 14.49 -43.36
N ASP A 76 34.13 14.58 -44.04
CA ASP A 76 34.25 15.21 -45.36
C ASP A 76 33.54 14.42 -46.47
N THR A 77 33.22 13.14 -46.22
CA THR A 77 32.60 12.22 -47.18
C THR A 77 31.18 11.84 -46.80
N ALA A 78 30.62 12.44 -45.74
CA ALA A 78 29.34 12.06 -45.17
C ALA A 78 29.24 10.57 -44.79
N ALA A 79 30.36 9.91 -44.47
CA ALA A 79 30.40 8.48 -44.16
C ALA A 79 30.12 8.19 -42.67
N THR A 80 30.47 9.12 -41.78
CA THR A 80 30.33 8.95 -40.33
C THR A 80 29.11 9.72 -39.81
N ALA A 81 28.19 9.01 -39.17
CA ALA A 81 27.00 9.60 -38.57
C ALA A 81 27.26 10.13 -37.15
N THR A 82 26.45 11.10 -36.76
CA THR A 82 26.19 11.45 -35.36
C THR A 82 24.80 10.95 -34.99
N THR A 83 24.73 9.96 -34.09
CA THR A 83 23.44 9.38 -33.63
C THR A 83 22.87 10.16 -32.46
N PHE A 84 21.67 10.73 -32.61
CA PHE A 84 20.88 11.32 -31.54
C PHE A 84 19.93 10.26 -30.97
N THR A 85 20.34 9.62 -29.87
CA THR A 85 19.51 8.62 -29.18
C THR A 85 18.50 9.30 -28.27
N PHE A 86 17.24 8.88 -28.37
CA PHE A 86 16.18 9.42 -27.51
C PHE A 86 16.27 8.83 -26.09
N PRO A 87 15.94 9.62 -25.04
CA PRO A 87 15.87 9.12 -23.67
C PRO A 87 14.83 8.01 -23.43
N SER A 88 13.79 7.94 -24.28
CA SER A 88 12.79 6.88 -24.28
C SER A 88 12.25 6.69 -25.71
N LEU A 89 11.51 5.61 -25.93
CA LEU A 89 10.89 5.30 -27.23
C LEU A 89 9.87 6.37 -27.62
N VAL A 90 9.96 6.87 -28.86
CA VAL A 90 9.04 7.89 -29.38
C VAL A 90 8.03 7.23 -30.31
N PHE A 91 6.76 7.15 -29.91
CA PHE A 91 5.71 6.61 -30.78
C PHE A 91 5.37 7.58 -31.91
N VAL A 92 5.31 7.04 -33.13
CA VAL A 92 4.83 7.72 -34.34
C VAL A 92 3.85 6.84 -35.09
N GLU A 93 2.80 7.44 -35.64
CA GLU A 93 1.83 6.74 -36.49
C GLU A 93 2.46 6.45 -37.85
N ILE A 94 2.12 5.30 -38.44
CA ILE A 94 2.57 4.97 -39.80
C ILE A 94 1.88 5.89 -40.81
N GLU A 95 2.53 6.10 -41.96
CA GLU A 95 2.00 6.90 -43.08
C GLU A 95 1.62 8.35 -42.72
N THR A 96 1.98 8.80 -41.51
CA THR A 96 1.77 10.15 -41.01
C THR A 96 3.07 10.93 -41.11
N GLU A 97 2.98 12.19 -41.54
CA GLU A 97 4.15 13.02 -41.75
C GLU A 97 4.64 13.65 -40.43
N TYR A 98 5.92 13.45 -40.14
CA TYR A 98 6.64 14.05 -39.03
C TYR A 98 7.85 14.83 -39.54
N ALA A 99 8.46 15.67 -38.70
CA ALA A 99 9.63 16.43 -39.07
C ALA A 99 10.78 16.24 -38.07
N VAL A 100 11.97 15.91 -38.58
CA VAL A 100 13.22 16.07 -37.83
C VAL A 100 13.60 17.54 -37.89
N VAL A 101 13.82 18.17 -36.74
CA VAL A 101 14.21 19.59 -36.66
C VAL A 101 15.53 19.73 -35.93
N LEU A 102 16.50 20.33 -36.60
CA LEU A 102 17.82 20.67 -36.08
C LEU A 102 17.88 22.15 -35.73
N LYS A 103 18.38 22.46 -34.53
CA LYS A 103 18.47 23.83 -34.01
C LYS A 103 19.79 24.03 -33.29
N CYS A 104 20.49 25.11 -33.61
CA CYS A 104 21.68 25.56 -32.91
C CYS A 104 21.67 27.09 -32.82
N SER A 105 22.60 27.66 -32.06
CA SER A 105 22.73 29.12 -31.85
C SER A 105 23.92 29.71 -32.60
N THR A 106 24.39 29.04 -33.66
CA THR A 106 25.64 29.32 -34.36
C THR A 106 25.52 28.92 -35.84
N PRO A 107 26.14 29.66 -36.78
CA PRO A 107 26.15 29.29 -38.19
C PRO A 107 27.20 28.21 -38.54
N GLU A 108 28.06 27.81 -37.60
CA GLU A 108 29.21 26.93 -37.87
C GLU A 108 28.83 25.46 -38.09
N TYR A 109 27.62 25.05 -37.71
CA TYR A 109 27.13 23.69 -37.97
C TYR A 109 26.69 23.54 -39.43
N ASN A 110 27.39 22.67 -40.17
CA ASN A 110 26.99 22.27 -41.50
C ASN A 110 26.60 20.79 -41.52
N VAL A 111 25.43 20.48 -42.09
CA VAL A 111 24.96 19.10 -42.31
C VAL A 111 24.95 18.76 -43.78
N TRP A 112 25.14 17.48 -44.08
CA TRP A 112 25.09 16.98 -45.44
C TRP A 112 23.66 16.95 -45.96
N VAL A 113 23.46 17.57 -47.12
CA VAL A 113 22.23 17.49 -47.90
C VAL A 113 22.58 16.91 -49.27
N THR A 114 21.62 16.21 -49.86
CA THR A 114 21.66 15.85 -51.27
C THR A 114 20.92 16.90 -52.09
N ARG A 115 21.30 17.09 -53.35
CA ARG A 115 20.60 17.98 -54.28
C ARG A 115 20.44 17.29 -55.63
N ILE A 116 19.25 17.39 -56.21
CA ILE A 116 18.97 16.84 -57.54
C ILE A 116 19.87 17.51 -58.57
N GLY A 117 20.54 16.69 -59.40
CA GLY A 117 21.44 17.14 -60.45
C GLY A 117 22.92 17.19 -60.04
N ASP A 118 23.24 17.09 -58.75
CA ASP A 118 24.62 17.02 -58.27
C ASP A 118 25.18 15.58 -58.40
N ILE A 119 26.51 15.46 -58.44
CA ILE A 119 27.21 14.16 -58.41
C ILE A 119 27.42 13.76 -56.95
N ASP A 120 27.09 12.51 -56.62
CA ASP A 120 27.26 11.97 -55.26
C ASP A 120 28.72 12.03 -54.80
N ILE A 121 28.93 12.29 -53.51
CA ILE A 121 30.25 12.53 -52.93
C ILE A 121 31.06 11.24 -52.91
N GLY A 122 32.17 11.24 -53.65
CA GLY A 122 33.01 10.06 -53.85
C GLY A 122 32.51 9.11 -54.94
N GLY A 123 31.43 9.46 -55.66
CA GLY A 123 30.87 8.69 -56.76
C GLY A 123 31.02 9.35 -58.14
N THR A 124 30.52 8.67 -59.16
CA THR A 124 30.37 9.19 -60.53
C THR A 124 28.91 9.31 -60.97
N ARG A 125 27.97 8.98 -60.07
CA ARG A 125 26.53 8.95 -60.35
C ARG A 125 25.90 10.29 -60.01
N THR A 126 25.10 10.80 -60.93
CA THR A 126 24.25 11.98 -60.71
C THR A 126 23.02 11.58 -59.92
N ILE A 127 22.64 12.40 -58.94
CA ILE A 127 21.40 12.25 -58.18
C ILE A 127 20.23 12.65 -59.09
N SER A 128 19.50 11.66 -59.61
CA SER A 128 18.44 11.86 -60.61
C SER A 128 17.04 11.99 -60.02
N GLU A 129 16.84 11.62 -58.76
CA GLU A 129 15.55 11.67 -58.05
C GLU A 129 15.75 11.94 -56.55
N GLN A 130 14.67 12.32 -55.85
CA GLN A 130 14.70 12.50 -54.40
C GLN A 130 14.76 11.13 -53.70
N PRO A 131 15.71 10.91 -52.76
CA PRO A 131 15.87 9.63 -52.10
C PRO A 131 14.86 9.35 -50.98
N HIS A 132 14.16 10.37 -50.47
CA HIS A 132 13.23 10.24 -49.35
C HIS A 132 11.86 10.85 -49.67
N ILE A 133 10.82 10.29 -49.07
CA ILE A 133 9.47 10.87 -49.08
C ILE A 133 9.46 11.95 -47.99
N GLY A 134 9.29 13.20 -48.42
CA GLY A 134 9.29 14.37 -47.55
C GLY A 134 9.90 15.60 -48.22
N LEU A 135 10.05 16.68 -47.46
CA LEU A 135 10.54 17.96 -47.95
C LEU A 135 11.52 18.58 -46.96
N LEU A 136 12.67 19.05 -47.46
CA LEU A 136 13.59 19.87 -46.70
C LEU A 136 13.03 21.29 -46.54
N TYR A 137 13.18 21.84 -45.35
CA TYR A 137 12.83 23.20 -45.00
C TYR A 137 14.03 23.92 -44.41
N LYS A 138 14.34 25.08 -44.98
CA LYS A 138 15.43 25.96 -44.53
C LYS A 138 14.86 27.25 -43.96
N SER A 139 15.51 27.78 -42.95
CA SER A 139 15.20 29.10 -42.41
C SER A 139 16.26 30.12 -42.81
N GLN A 140 15.83 31.37 -43.01
CA GLN A 140 16.71 32.50 -43.34
C GLN A 140 16.94 33.36 -42.09
N ALA A 141 17.62 32.84 -41.06
CA ALA A 141 17.83 33.57 -39.80
C ALA A 141 16.54 33.99 -39.07
N SER A 142 15.46 33.23 -39.30
CA SER A 142 14.13 33.44 -38.73
C SER A 142 13.55 32.10 -38.26
N THR A 143 12.45 32.12 -37.53
CA THR A 143 11.65 30.91 -37.23
C THR A 143 10.80 30.45 -38.40
N THR A 144 10.68 31.25 -39.46
CA THR A 144 9.97 30.89 -40.69
C THR A 144 10.76 29.88 -41.52
N LEU A 145 10.09 28.81 -41.93
CA LEU A 145 10.64 27.71 -42.73
C LEU A 145 10.18 27.85 -44.18
N PHE A 146 11.12 27.77 -45.12
CA PHE A 146 10.89 27.80 -46.55
C PHE A 146 11.21 26.44 -47.17
N PRO A 147 10.34 25.88 -48.02
CA PRO A 147 10.58 24.60 -48.65
C PRO A 147 11.73 24.66 -49.67
N SER A 148 12.56 23.61 -49.67
CA SER A 148 13.66 23.35 -50.59
C SER A 148 13.39 22.05 -51.37
N PRO A 149 12.53 22.06 -52.40
CA PRO A 149 12.06 20.84 -53.08
C PRO A 149 13.11 20.12 -53.95
N GLN A 150 14.30 20.69 -54.12
CA GLN A 150 15.37 20.08 -54.89
C GLN A 150 16.47 19.49 -54.00
N GLU A 151 16.30 19.53 -52.68
CA GLU A 151 17.30 19.14 -51.70
C GLU A 151 16.67 18.27 -50.60
N ASP A 152 17.41 17.29 -50.09
CA ASP A 152 17.00 16.49 -48.93
C ASP A 152 18.14 16.39 -47.92
N LEU A 153 17.82 16.39 -46.63
CA LEU A 153 18.79 16.09 -45.58
C LEU A 153 19.29 14.65 -45.73
N LYS A 154 20.58 14.41 -45.46
CA LYS A 154 21.09 13.05 -45.25
C LYS A 154 20.84 12.66 -43.80
N PHE A 155 19.94 11.72 -43.56
CA PHE A 155 19.60 11.23 -42.22
C PHE A 155 19.17 9.76 -42.26
N ALA A 156 19.11 9.13 -41.09
CA ALA A 156 18.42 7.85 -40.92
C ALA A 156 17.62 7.86 -39.63
N VAL A 157 16.31 7.67 -39.72
CA VAL A 157 15.44 7.46 -38.55
C VAL A 157 15.44 5.98 -38.20
N LYS A 158 15.83 5.64 -36.98
CA LYS A 158 15.89 4.25 -36.51
C LYS A 158 14.62 3.93 -35.72
N CYS A 159 13.94 2.87 -36.15
CA CYS A 159 12.80 2.30 -35.44
C CYS A 159 13.25 1.11 -34.58
N ALA A 160 12.55 0.87 -33.47
CA ALA A 160 12.71 -0.34 -32.68
C ALA A 160 12.25 -1.57 -33.47
N LYS A 161 12.91 -2.70 -33.22
CA LYS A 161 12.49 -4.03 -33.67
C LYS A 161 12.44 -4.94 -32.45
N PHE A 162 11.24 -5.35 -32.05
CA PHE A 162 11.02 -6.18 -30.87
C PHE A 162 11.14 -7.66 -31.21
N ASP A 163 11.64 -8.42 -30.25
CA ASP A 163 11.61 -9.87 -30.27
C ASP A 163 10.21 -10.35 -29.88
N ILE A 164 9.59 -11.15 -30.73
CA ILE A 164 8.22 -11.68 -30.55
C ILE A 164 8.22 -13.12 -30.05
N ASP A 165 9.38 -13.79 -30.05
CA ASP A 165 9.54 -15.17 -29.60
C ASP A 165 9.95 -15.22 -28.12
N ALA A 166 10.72 -14.23 -27.67
CA ALA A 166 11.09 -14.08 -26.27
C ALA A 166 9.91 -13.62 -25.41
N ALA A 167 9.76 -14.24 -24.23
CA ALA A 167 8.77 -13.78 -23.26
C ALA A 167 9.22 -12.46 -22.61
N GLY A 168 8.51 -11.36 -22.91
CA GLY A 168 8.68 -10.09 -22.22
C GLY A 168 8.06 -10.15 -20.82
N LEU A 169 8.78 -10.67 -19.83
CA LEU A 169 8.30 -10.78 -18.46
C LEU A 169 8.83 -9.65 -17.59
N VAL A 170 7.93 -8.85 -17.02
CA VAL A 170 8.24 -7.89 -15.96
C VAL A 170 7.73 -8.44 -14.64
N THR A 171 8.64 -8.63 -13.69
CA THR A 171 8.32 -9.13 -12.35
C THR A 171 8.51 -8.02 -11.34
N LEU A 172 7.44 -7.68 -10.63
CA LEU A 172 7.41 -6.69 -9.56
C LEU A 172 7.11 -7.41 -8.24
N THR A 173 7.64 -6.92 -7.13
CA THR A 173 7.36 -7.42 -5.78
C THR A 173 6.88 -6.29 -4.89
N ASN A 174 6.23 -6.61 -3.79
CA ASN A 174 5.93 -5.60 -2.77
C ASN A 174 7.23 -4.98 -2.20
N ASP A 175 7.09 -3.74 -1.74
CA ASP A 175 8.05 -3.10 -0.84
C ASP A 175 7.76 -3.50 0.61
N ASP A 176 8.62 -3.07 1.53
CA ASP A 176 8.42 -3.25 2.97
C ASP A 176 7.15 -2.51 3.44
N VAL A 177 6.31 -3.19 4.22
CA VAL A 177 5.21 -2.53 4.95
C VAL A 177 5.83 -1.64 6.03
N PRO A 178 5.60 -0.32 6.03
CA PRO A 178 6.18 0.57 7.01
C PRO A 178 5.70 0.26 8.44
N ASP A 179 6.57 0.47 9.43
CA ASP A 179 6.17 0.42 10.83
C ASP A 179 5.19 1.56 11.16
N VAL A 180 4.19 1.27 11.99
CA VAL A 180 3.18 2.25 12.42
C VAL A 180 3.53 2.79 13.79
N THR A 181 3.38 4.11 13.96
CA THR A 181 3.43 4.76 15.27
C THR A 181 2.13 4.50 16.03
N LEU A 182 2.24 3.85 17.19
CA LEU A 182 1.09 3.54 18.03
C LEU A 182 0.55 4.78 18.75
N ALA A 183 -0.73 4.72 19.13
CA ALA A 183 -1.36 5.77 19.92
C ALA A 183 -0.73 5.89 21.32
N ASN A 184 -0.99 7.00 22.00
CA ASN A 184 -0.65 7.11 23.42
C ASN A 184 -1.36 6.02 24.24
N ASN A 185 -0.71 5.52 25.29
CA ASN A 185 -1.26 4.49 26.18
C ASN A 185 -1.65 3.19 25.46
N SER A 186 -0.84 2.80 24.46
CA SER A 186 -1.08 1.58 23.68
C SER A 186 -0.64 0.29 24.38
N LEU A 187 0.17 0.38 25.45
CA LEU A 187 0.58 -0.79 26.23
C LEU A 187 -0.26 -0.90 27.49
N VAL A 188 -0.86 -2.07 27.67
CA VAL A 188 -1.75 -2.36 28.78
C VAL A 188 -1.19 -3.56 29.54
N MET A 189 -0.79 -3.31 30.79
CA MET A 189 -0.28 -4.33 31.70
C MET A 189 -1.29 -4.60 32.80
N ASP A 190 -1.35 -5.85 33.22
CA ASP A 190 -1.96 -6.28 34.47
C ASP A 190 -0.91 -7.02 35.32
N GLU A 191 -1.33 -7.65 36.42
CA GLU A 191 -0.45 -8.45 37.27
C GLU A 191 -0.18 -9.86 36.67
N THR A 192 -0.17 -9.99 35.34
CA THR A 192 0.17 -11.22 34.60
C THR A 192 1.32 -11.00 33.63
N THR A 193 1.92 -12.08 33.13
CA THR A 193 2.96 -12.00 32.09
C THR A 193 2.41 -11.66 30.70
N THR A 194 1.15 -11.26 30.58
CA THR A 194 0.51 -10.94 29.31
C THR A 194 0.49 -9.42 29.13
N LEU A 195 1.12 -8.93 28.06
CA LEU A 195 1.12 -7.52 27.72
C LEU A 195 0.18 -7.30 26.52
N LYS A 196 -0.94 -6.61 26.74
CA LYS A 196 -1.86 -6.23 25.66
C LYS A 196 -1.32 -5.00 24.94
N ILE A 197 -1.27 -5.06 23.62
CA ILE A 197 -0.85 -4.01 22.71
C ILE A 197 -2.08 -3.57 21.92
N ARG A 198 -2.45 -2.30 22.03
CA ARG A 198 -3.46 -1.66 21.18
C ARG A 198 -2.78 -1.24 19.88
N HIS A 199 -3.16 -1.89 18.80
CA HIS A 199 -2.60 -1.69 17.47
C HIS A 199 -3.75 -1.79 16.47
N PRO A 200 -4.45 -0.68 16.17
CA PRO A 200 -5.54 -0.67 15.22
C PRO A 200 -5.11 -1.18 13.84
N ASP A 201 -5.97 -1.97 13.19
CA ASP A 201 -5.77 -2.46 11.81
C ASP A 201 -4.44 -3.21 11.56
N HIS A 202 -3.88 -3.85 12.59
CA HIS A 202 -2.55 -4.49 12.51
C HIS A 202 -2.47 -5.70 11.55
N HIS A 203 -3.62 -6.27 11.15
CA HIS A 203 -3.72 -7.38 10.19
C HIS A 203 -2.89 -8.64 10.50
N MET A 204 -2.58 -8.89 11.78
CA MET A 204 -1.81 -10.04 12.25
C MET A 204 -2.74 -11.06 12.93
N TYR A 205 -3.59 -11.76 12.18
CA TYR A 205 -4.64 -12.63 12.75
C TYR A 205 -4.25 -14.11 12.90
N ALA A 206 -2.96 -14.40 13.03
CA ALA A 206 -2.44 -15.73 13.31
C ALA A 206 -1.41 -15.69 14.44
N THR A 207 -1.37 -16.73 15.28
CA THR A 207 -0.46 -16.77 16.45
C THR A 207 1.02 -16.86 16.09
N SER A 208 1.34 -17.30 14.87
CA SER A 208 2.70 -17.30 14.32
C SER A 208 3.16 -15.92 13.81
N ASN A 209 2.31 -14.89 13.87
CA ASN A 209 2.76 -13.55 13.51
C ASN A 209 3.87 -13.09 14.45
N ASN A 210 4.85 -12.43 13.84
CA ASN A 210 5.97 -11.78 14.48
C ASN A 210 5.75 -10.27 14.46
N VAL A 211 6.09 -9.60 15.54
CA VAL A 211 6.00 -8.14 15.64
C VAL A 211 7.25 -7.56 16.29
N THR A 212 7.82 -6.53 15.67
CA THR A 212 8.86 -5.73 16.28
C THR A 212 8.21 -4.52 16.93
N ILE A 213 8.38 -4.39 18.24
CA ILE A 213 7.96 -3.21 19.00
C ILE A 213 9.22 -2.42 19.36
N ALA A 214 9.21 -1.10 19.18
CA ALA A 214 10.33 -0.23 19.52
C ALA A 214 9.85 1.10 20.11
N GLY A 215 10.76 1.89 20.68
CA GLY A 215 10.47 3.24 21.17
C GLY A 215 9.67 3.32 22.47
N VAL A 216 9.55 2.22 23.22
CA VAL A 216 8.92 2.23 24.55
C VAL A 216 9.87 2.88 25.56
N GLU A 217 9.36 3.90 26.24
CA GLU A 217 10.08 4.72 27.23
C GLU A 217 9.28 4.81 28.53
N SER A 218 9.97 5.01 29.66
CA SER A 218 9.35 5.03 31.00
C SER A 218 8.80 6.41 31.36
N GLY A 219 9.27 7.44 30.65
CA GLY A 219 9.08 8.85 30.95
C GLY A 219 9.98 9.40 32.07
N ALA A 220 10.83 8.58 32.69
CA ALA A 220 11.80 9.02 33.68
C ALA A 220 13.21 9.11 33.07
N SER A 221 13.77 10.32 33.04
CA SER A 221 15.11 10.59 32.53
C SER A 221 15.85 11.64 33.35
N THR A 222 17.18 11.63 33.25
CA THR A 222 18.12 12.55 33.89
C THR A 222 19.37 12.64 33.02
N THR A 223 20.46 13.25 33.51
CA THR A 223 21.75 13.26 32.79
C THR A 223 22.87 12.71 33.66
N LEU A 224 23.95 12.24 33.02
CA LEU A 224 25.21 11.96 33.69
C LEU A 224 25.82 13.25 34.23
N ASN A 225 26.34 13.20 35.46
CA ASN A 225 27.14 14.24 36.08
C ASN A 225 28.59 13.75 36.18
N GLY A 226 29.32 13.95 35.10
CA GLY A 226 30.66 13.44 34.85
C GLY A 226 30.70 12.35 33.78
N SER A 227 31.76 12.35 32.98
CA SER A 227 32.01 11.31 31.98
C SER A 227 32.31 9.95 32.63
N MET A 228 31.99 8.86 31.95
CA MET A 228 32.30 7.50 32.39
C MET A 228 33.00 6.69 31.30
N THR A 229 33.92 5.80 31.69
CA THR A 229 34.63 4.90 30.78
C THR A 229 33.84 3.60 30.56
N ALA A 230 34.17 2.81 29.53
CA ALA A 230 33.55 1.50 29.28
C ALA A 230 33.77 0.47 30.41
N ALA A 231 34.73 0.72 31.31
CA ALA A 231 35.02 -0.15 32.46
C ALA A 231 34.46 0.37 33.79
N ALA A 232 33.72 1.50 33.78
CA ALA A 232 33.18 2.10 34.99
C ALA A 232 32.18 1.16 35.69
N THR A 233 32.30 1.03 37.01
CA THR A 233 31.42 0.24 37.90
C THR A 233 30.47 1.10 38.72
N THR A 234 30.59 2.43 38.59
CA THR A 234 29.77 3.46 39.24
C THR A 234 29.50 4.58 38.24
N LEU A 235 28.46 5.37 38.50
CA LEU A 235 28.17 6.61 37.79
C LEU A 235 27.51 7.61 38.76
N THR A 236 27.43 8.87 38.36
CA THR A 236 26.70 9.89 39.13
C THR A 236 25.66 10.52 38.23
N LEU A 237 24.42 10.59 38.71
CA LEU A 237 23.31 11.25 38.02
C LEU A 237 23.26 12.73 38.43
N THR A 238 22.76 13.60 37.57
CA THR A 238 22.43 14.98 37.93
C THR A 238 21.29 15.02 38.95
N SER A 239 20.31 14.14 38.79
CA SER A 239 19.23 13.89 39.76
C SER A 239 18.90 12.40 39.81
N GLY A 240 18.87 11.82 41.01
CA GLY A 240 18.44 10.43 41.26
C GLY A 240 16.93 10.23 41.42
N THR A 241 16.09 11.27 41.30
CA THR A 241 14.63 11.15 41.41
C THR A 241 14.06 10.08 40.48
N ASN A 242 13.25 9.15 40.99
CA ASN A 242 12.68 7.98 40.31
C ASN A 242 13.68 6.85 40.00
N PHE A 243 14.99 7.08 40.17
CA PHE A 243 16.04 6.07 40.00
C PHE A 243 16.35 5.34 41.33
N ASP A 244 15.68 5.69 42.43
CA ASP A 244 15.82 5.04 43.74
C ASP A 244 14.52 4.37 44.24
N ASP A 245 13.48 4.34 43.39
CA ASP A 245 12.17 3.81 43.74
C ASP A 245 12.24 2.31 44.12
N THR A 246 11.64 2.00 45.27
CA THR A 246 11.52 0.61 45.79
C THR A 246 10.08 0.10 45.81
N SER A 247 9.14 0.97 45.44
CA SER A 247 7.72 0.74 45.23
C SER A 247 7.23 1.71 44.15
N GLY A 248 6.13 1.43 43.48
CA GLY A 248 5.60 2.29 42.43
C GLY A 248 6.05 1.88 41.03
N LYS A 249 5.63 2.68 40.05
CA LYS A 249 5.91 2.54 38.62
C LYS A 249 7.40 2.34 38.32
N TYR A 250 8.31 3.00 39.03
CA TYR A 250 9.75 2.95 38.73
C TYR A 250 10.54 2.00 39.63
N SER A 251 9.84 1.20 40.45
CA SER A 251 10.44 0.24 41.35
C SER A 251 11.44 -0.68 40.64
N LYS A 252 12.57 -0.97 41.31
CA LYS A 252 13.48 -2.06 40.94
C LYS A 252 12.73 -3.37 40.66
N THR A 253 13.31 -4.15 39.75
CA THR A 253 12.84 -5.50 39.36
C THR A 253 12.89 -6.49 40.53
N ALA A 254 12.27 -7.66 40.38
CA ALA A 254 12.33 -8.74 41.37
C ALA A 254 13.77 -9.20 41.70
N SER A 255 14.69 -9.05 40.75
CA SER A 255 16.13 -9.33 40.93
C SER A 255 16.88 -8.23 41.71
N ASN A 256 16.17 -7.25 42.27
CA ASN A 256 16.73 -6.08 42.96
C ASN A 256 17.64 -5.21 42.07
N LEU A 257 17.32 -5.10 40.78
CA LEU A 257 18.05 -4.28 39.82
C LEU A 257 17.15 -3.21 39.22
N TRP A 258 17.73 -2.05 38.94
CA TRP A 258 17.16 -1.06 38.02
C TRP A 258 17.88 -1.13 36.68
N HIS A 259 17.12 -1.01 35.59
CA HIS A 259 17.63 -0.93 34.23
C HIS A 259 17.68 0.53 33.77
N ILE A 260 18.79 0.93 33.14
CA ILE A 260 18.96 2.24 32.52
C ILE A 260 19.52 2.10 31.11
N LYS A 261 19.29 3.11 30.29
CA LYS A 261 19.83 3.22 28.95
C LYS A 261 20.55 4.56 28.79
N ILE A 262 21.73 4.54 28.17
CA ILE A 262 22.48 5.72 27.71
C ILE A 262 22.92 5.43 26.29
N ASP A 263 22.53 6.30 25.36
CA ASP A 263 22.74 6.07 23.92
C ASP A 263 22.21 4.66 23.53
N ASP A 264 23.05 3.80 22.96
CA ASP A 264 22.68 2.41 22.62
C ASP A 264 23.03 1.38 23.71
N GLU A 265 23.64 1.80 24.82
CA GLU A 265 24.03 0.89 25.91
C GLU A 265 22.92 0.74 26.95
N ILE A 266 22.55 -0.51 27.25
CA ILE A 266 21.69 -0.85 28.38
C ILE A 266 22.56 -1.34 29.54
N MET A 267 22.28 -0.83 30.74
CA MET A 267 22.99 -1.17 31.97
C MET A 267 22.02 -1.50 33.09
N THR A 268 22.51 -2.19 34.12
CA THR A 268 21.76 -2.42 35.36
C THR A 268 22.57 -1.95 36.56
N TYR A 269 21.90 -1.49 37.62
CA TYR A 269 22.55 -1.21 38.92
C TYR A 269 21.70 -1.70 40.08
N SER A 270 22.33 -1.87 41.25
CA SER A 270 21.71 -2.44 42.44
C SER A 270 21.61 -1.46 43.61
N THR A 271 22.33 -0.33 43.58
CA THR A 271 22.32 0.64 44.67
C THR A 271 22.50 2.07 44.14
N ILE A 272 21.70 2.99 44.67
CA ILE A 272 21.86 4.43 44.49
C ILE A 272 21.78 5.11 45.86
N SER A 273 22.61 6.13 46.08
CA SER A 273 22.56 6.99 47.27
C SER A 273 22.51 8.44 46.82
N THR A 274 21.34 9.07 46.96
CA THR A 274 21.03 10.38 46.36
C THR A 274 21.25 10.32 44.84
N ASN A 275 22.43 10.70 44.37
CA ASN A 275 22.77 10.76 42.94
C ASN A 275 23.85 9.74 42.55
N ALA A 276 24.51 9.10 43.51
CA ALA A 276 25.63 8.20 43.26
C ALA A 276 25.14 6.76 43.08
N VAL A 277 25.31 6.22 41.87
CA VAL A 277 24.91 4.86 41.47
C VAL A 277 26.12 3.92 41.57
N SER A 278 25.90 2.72 42.11
CA SER A 278 26.93 1.69 42.28
C SER A 278 26.37 0.28 42.03
N GLY A 279 27.28 -0.69 41.87
CA GLY A 279 26.92 -2.05 41.47
C GLY A 279 26.50 -2.13 39.99
N LEU A 280 27.11 -1.31 39.14
CA LEU A 280 26.78 -1.20 37.73
C LEU A 280 27.27 -2.44 36.96
N SER A 281 26.39 -3.03 36.16
CA SER A 281 26.71 -4.01 35.13
C SER A 281 26.49 -3.38 33.75
N ARG A 282 27.51 -3.50 32.90
CA ARG A 282 27.62 -2.84 31.59
C ARG A 282 27.21 -3.78 30.46
N GLY A 283 26.82 -3.23 29.31
CA GLY A 283 26.56 -4.01 28.09
C GLY A 283 25.51 -5.13 28.26
N VAL A 284 24.42 -4.85 28.95
CA VAL A 284 23.36 -5.83 29.21
C VAL A 284 22.52 -6.05 27.95
N ASN A 285 21.91 -7.24 27.81
CA ASN A 285 21.05 -7.60 26.67
C ASN A 285 21.77 -7.47 25.31
N SER A 286 23.03 -7.90 25.27
CA SER A 286 23.91 -7.87 24.08
C SER A 286 24.22 -6.46 23.54
N THR A 287 24.01 -5.39 24.33
CA THR A 287 24.56 -4.07 23.97
C THR A 287 26.05 -4.01 24.25
N THR A 288 26.74 -3.02 23.67
CA THR A 288 28.20 -2.87 23.84
C THR A 288 28.52 -1.84 24.92
N ALA A 289 29.41 -2.17 25.86
CA ALA A 289 29.88 -1.22 26.86
C ALA A 289 30.71 -0.10 26.22
N ALA A 290 30.31 1.17 26.43
CA ALA A 290 30.90 2.33 25.78
C ALA A 290 31.40 3.39 26.78
N ALA A 291 32.19 4.36 26.31
CA ALA A 291 32.43 5.57 27.10
C ALA A 291 31.28 6.55 26.84
N HIS A 292 30.77 7.19 27.90
CA HIS A 292 29.73 8.22 27.79
C HIS A 292 30.23 9.55 28.31
N ALA A 293 29.86 10.63 27.62
CA ALA A 293 30.24 11.98 27.97
C ALA A 293 29.46 12.51 29.19
N ASP A 294 30.02 13.52 29.84
CA ASP A 294 29.26 14.32 30.81
C ASP A 294 28.02 14.94 30.13
N GLY A 295 26.89 14.95 30.84
CA GLY A 295 25.62 15.44 30.31
C GLY A 295 24.86 14.48 29.39
N ALA A 296 25.36 13.27 29.11
CA ALA A 296 24.61 12.27 28.34
C ALA A 296 23.28 11.92 29.03
N THR A 297 22.21 11.74 28.24
CA THR A 297 20.88 11.39 28.76
C THR A 297 20.91 9.99 29.36
N VAL A 298 20.42 9.86 30.59
CA VAL A 298 20.20 8.58 31.26
C VAL A 298 18.70 8.37 31.37
N GLU A 299 18.21 7.33 30.73
CA GLU A 299 16.80 6.96 30.76
C GLU A 299 16.62 5.77 31.69
N LEU A 300 15.59 5.81 32.54
CA LEU A 300 15.17 4.62 33.25
C LEU A 300 14.50 3.67 32.25
N TYR A 301 15.08 2.50 32.05
CA TYR A 301 14.72 1.55 30.99
C TYR A 301 13.84 0.41 31.51
N GLN A 302 12.86 0.77 32.34
CA GLN A 302 11.88 -0.12 32.94
C GLN A 302 10.65 0.65 33.44
N ALA A 303 9.53 -0.04 33.57
CA ALA A 303 8.36 0.43 34.32
C ALA A 303 7.59 -0.78 34.88
N HIS A 304 6.88 -0.60 36.00
CA HIS A 304 6.10 -1.63 36.67
C HIS A 304 6.89 -2.92 36.93
N LYS A 305 8.19 -2.75 37.26
CA LYS A 305 9.18 -3.82 37.44
C LYS A 305 9.52 -4.62 36.17
N VAL A 306 8.98 -4.26 35.01
CA VAL A 306 9.29 -4.88 33.70
C VAL A 306 10.42 -4.10 33.01
N PRO A 307 11.57 -4.73 32.73
CA PRO A 307 12.60 -4.16 31.87
C PRO A 307 12.12 -4.01 30.43
N PHE A 308 12.37 -2.88 29.78
CA PHE A 308 11.97 -2.71 28.38
C PHE A 308 12.79 -3.53 27.40
N THR A 309 13.83 -4.25 27.84
CA THR A 309 14.46 -5.32 27.04
C THR A 309 13.48 -6.44 26.70
N GLU A 310 12.40 -6.59 27.47
CA GLU A 310 11.34 -7.56 27.20
C GLU A 310 10.28 -7.03 26.23
N ILE A 311 10.24 -5.72 25.97
CA ILE A 311 9.20 -5.07 25.15
C ILE A 311 9.79 -4.56 23.83
N ASN A 312 10.84 -3.73 23.90
CA ASN A 312 11.56 -3.16 22.75
C ASN A 312 12.39 -4.25 22.06
N LYS A 313 11.72 -5.16 21.36
CA LYS A 313 12.29 -6.31 20.69
C LYS A 313 11.32 -6.85 19.64
N THR A 314 11.81 -7.81 18.87
CA THR A 314 10.96 -8.71 18.10
C THR A 314 10.35 -9.78 19.00
N HIS A 315 9.03 -9.88 18.97
CA HIS A 315 8.22 -10.97 19.50
C HIS A 315 7.90 -11.92 18.36
N THR A 316 8.21 -13.21 18.52
CA THR A 316 8.04 -14.21 17.46
C THR A 316 6.73 -15.00 17.56
N ALA A 317 5.82 -14.52 18.40
CA ALA A 317 4.47 -15.05 18.55
C ALA A 317 3.61 -13.98 19.22
N ILE A 318 2.33 -13.99 18.86
CA ILE A 318 1.28 -13.17 19.50
C ILE A 318 0.10 -14.06 19.89
N ALA A 319 -0.74 -13.59 20.80
CA ALA A 319 -1.92 -14.31 21.28
C ALA A 319 -3.09 -13.36 21.53
N ASN A 320 -4.28 -13.91 21.81
CA ASN A 320 -5.49 -13.16 22.15
C ASN A 320 -5.76 -12.02 21.16
N ILE A 321 -5.84 -12.41 19.89
CA ILE A 321 -5.82 -11.47 18.76
C ILE A 321 -7.25 -10.98 18.51
N GLU A 322 -7.43 -9.68 18.57
CA GLU A 322 -8.63 -8.94 18.18
C GLU A 322 -8.34 -8.15 16.91
N ILE A 323 -9.30 -7.39 16.36
CA ILE A 323 -9.04 -6.61 15.13
C ILE A 323 -7.97 -5.52 15.35
N ASP A 324 -8.01 -4.89 16.53
CA ASP A 324 -7.23 -3.70 16.87
C ASP A 324 -6.30 -3.93 18.08
N SER A 325 -6.11 -5.17 18.49
CA SER A 325 -5.25 -5.50 19.62
C SER A 325 -4.76 -6.93 19.58
N TYR A 326 -3.64 -7.17 20.24
CA TYR A 326 -3.11 -8.51 20.49
C TYR A 326 -2.30 -8.49 21.78
N THR A 327 -1.84 -9.66 22.20
CA THR A 327 -0.97 -9.79 23.37
C THR A 327 0.39 -10.38 23.01
N VAL A 328 1.42 -9.95 23.74
CA VAL A 328 2.76 -10.54 23.74
C VAL A 328 3.11 -11.03 25.13
N THR A 329 4.02 -11.99 25.22
CA THR A 329 4.43 -12.60 26.49
C THR A 329 5.65 -11.90 27.06
N LEU A 330 5.54 -11.47 28.32
CA LEU A 330 6.65 -11.04 29.16
C LEU A 330 7.24 -12.22 29.93
N THR A 331 8.50 -12.10 30.34
CA THR A 331 9.11 -13.02 31.31
C THR A 331 8.96 -12.52 32.75
N THR A 332 8.79 -11.21 32.92
CA THR A 332 8.54 -10.58 34.21
C THR A 332 7.05 -10.29 34.41
N THR A 333 6.50 -10.70 35.55
CA THR A 333 5.15 -10.29 35.98
C THR A 333 5.19 -8.81 36.39
N PRO A 334 4.44 -7.92 35.73
CA PRO A 334 4.32 -6.53 36.10
C PRO A 334 3.73 -6.39 37.51
N VAL A 335 4.07 -5.28 38.17
CA VAL A 335 3.43 -4.89 39.44
C VAL A 335 2.78 -3.53 39.27
N THR A 336 1.46 -3.52 39.39
CA THR A 336 0.61 -2.35 39.33
C THR A 336 0.23 -1.97 40.77
N ASP A 337 0.88 -0.95 41.35
CA ASP A 337 0.76 -0.63 42.79
C ASP A 337 -0.59 0.00 43.20
N GLY A 338 -1.68 -0.73 43.03
CA GLY A 338 -3.03 -0.39 43.47
C GLY A 338 -4.05 -1.45 43.05
N ALA A 339 -4.72 -2.05 44.05
CA ALA A 339 -5.83 -3.01 43.97
C ALA A 339 -6.24 -3.49 42.56
N SER A 340 -5.73 -4.64 42.12
CA SER A 340 -6.20 -5.36 40.91
C SER A 340 -6.37 -4.48 39.67
N GLY A 341 -5.51 -3.47 39.51
CA GLY A 341 -5.67 -2.43 38.51
C GLY A 341 -4.80 -2.66 37.28
N THR A 342 -5.43 -2.79 36.11
CA THR A 342 -4.76 -2.62 34.83
C THR A 342 -4.07 -1.24 34.76
N THR A 343 -2.84 -1.18 34.26
CA THR A 343 -2.11 0.07 34.00
C THR A 343 -1.90 0.24 32.50
N GLU A 344 -2.08 1.46 32.03
CA GLU A 344 -1.84 1.83 30.64
C GLU A 344 -0.65 2.78 30.57
N PHE A 345 0.26 2.53 29.64
CA PHE A 345 1.41 3.39 29.42
C PHE A 345 1.88 3.33 27.96
N GLY A 346 2.86 4.19 27.64
CA GLY A 346 3.41 4.31 26.30
C GLY A 346 3.19 5.70 25.70
N GLY A 347 4.26 6.26 25.12
CA GLY A 347 4.27 7.59 24.51
C GLY A 347 4.17 7.55 22.98
N ARG A 348 4.32 8.73 22.36
CA ARG A 348 4.17 8.94 20.90
C ARG A 348 5.29 8.35 20.04
N ASN A 349 6.34 7.80 20.65
CA ASN A 349 7.52 7.30 19.92
C ASN A 349 7.45 5.79 19.68
N ILE A 350 6.40 5.12 20.15
CA ILE A 350 6.30 3.67 20.03
C ILE A 350 5.95 3.32 18.60
N THR A 351 6.73 2.45 18.00
CA THR A 351 6.44 1.87 16.68
C THR A 351 6.22 0.37 16.79
N ALA A 352 5.36 -0.14 15.92
CA ALA A 352 5.13 -1.57 15.76
C ALA A 352 5.03 -1.93 14.27
N SER A 353 5.63 -3.06 13.89
CA SER A 353 5.48 -3.62 12.54
C SER A 353 4.10 -4.25 12.35
N GLU A 354 3.53 -4.19 11.15
CA GLU A 354 2.23 -4.77 10.82
C GLU A 354 2.19 -5.41 9.44
N ASN A 355 1.16 -6.21 9.17
CA ASN A 355 0.90 -6.72 7.83
C ASN A 355 -0.14 -5.83 7.12
N ALA A 356 -0.32 -6.04 5.82
CA ALA A 356 -1.46 -5.53 5.07
C ALA A 356 -2.29 -6.70 4.51
N LEU A 357 -3.46 -6.96 5.11
CA LEU A 357 -4.39 -7.99 4.63
C LEU A 357 -5.05 -7.53 3.32
N MET A 358 -5.37 -8.49 2.44
CA MET A 358 -5.96 -8.28 1.14
C MET A 358 -7.16 -9.21 0.95
N ASP A 359 -8.36 -8.67 1.07
CA ASP A 359 -9.60 -9.29 0.60
C ASP A 359 -9.92 -8.86 -0.84
N TYR A 360 -9.49 -7.65 -1.19
CA TYR A 360 -9.42 -7.15 -2.56
C TYR A 360 -8.03 -6.62 -2.85
N MET A 361 -7.66 -6.66 -4.13
CA MET A 361 -6.51 -5.93 -4.62
C MET A 361 -6.85 -5.14 -5.89
N GLN A 362 -6.17 -4.03 -6.08
CA GLN A 362 -6.16 -3.28 -7.32
C GLN A 362 -4.75 -2.79 -7.61
N THR A 363 -4.26 -2.97 -8.83
CA THR A 363 -2.99 -2.36 -9.24
C THR A 363 -3.23 -0.93 -9.75
N ILE A 364 -2.22 -0.08 -9.66
CA ILE A 364 -2.17 1.17 -10.42
C ILE A 364 -0.83 1.17 -11.12
N ILE A 365 -0.84 0.83 -12.41
CA ILE A 365 0.35 0.75 -13.26
C ILE A 365 0.01 1.44 -14.57
N GLY A 366 0.83 2.43 -14.96
CA GLY A 366 0.68 3.05 -16.27
C GLY A 366 0.97 2.02 -17.36
N ALA A 367 0.02 1.79 -18.25
CA ALA A 367 0.16 0.82 -19.34
C ALA A 367 -0.38 1.41 -20.64
N LEU A 368 0.34 1.17 -21.74
CA LEU A 368 -0.09 1.48 -23.09
C LEU A 368 -0.15 0.18 -23.90
N GLU A 369 -1.37 -0.20 -24.26
CA GLU A 369 -1.66 -1.30 -25.17
C GLU A 369 -2.21 -0.74 -26.48
N LEU A 370 -1.55 -1.10 -27.57
CA LEU A 370 -1.99 -0.80 -28.94
C LEU A 370 -2.54 -2.09 -29.58
N GLN A 371 -3.04 -1.99 -30.80
CA GLN A 371 -3.45 -3.17 -31.55
C GLN A 371 -2.26 -4.14 -31.73
N ASN A 372 -2.54 -5.45 -31.72
CA ASN A 372 -1.56 -6.53 -31.91
C ASN A 372 -0.49 -6.69 -30.82
N VAL A 373 -0.64 -6.00 -29.70
CA VAL A 373 0.14 -6.21 -28.48
C VAL A 373 -0.80 -6.48 -27.29
N ALA A 374 -0.32 -7.17 -26.26
CA ALA A 374 -1.11 -7.45 -25.07
C ALA A 374 -0.24 -7.60 -23.81
N ILE A 375 -0.80 -7.21 -22.67
CA ILE A 375 -0.27 -7.36 -21.32
C ILE A 375 -1.19 -8.32 -20.58
N SER A 376 -0.62 -9.41 -20.08
CA SER A 376 -1.32 -10.33 -19.20
C SER A 376 -0.72 -10.28 -17.80
N SER A 377 -1.58 -10.19 -16.80
CA SER A 377 -1.24 -10.00 -15.39
C SER A 377 -1.53 -11.26 -14.58
N LYS A 378 -0.54 -11.64 -13.77
CA LYS A 378 -0.63 -12.76 -12.85
C LYS A 378 0.03 -12.40 -11.52
N ALA A 379 -0.59 -12.71 -10.40
CA ALA A 379 -0.01 -12.51 -9.07
C ALA A 379 0.29 -13.85 -8.39
N ILE A 380 1.43 -13.89 -7.71
CA ILE A 380 1.81 -14.90 -6.74
C ILE A 380 1.66 -14.25 -5.37
N THR A 381 0.76 -14.76 -4.56
CA THR A 381 0.37 -14.17 -3.29
C THR A 381 0.69 -15.09 -2.12
N THR A 382 0.53 -14.56 -0.91
CA THR A 382 0.63 -15.30 0.34
C THR A 382 -0.71 -15.24 1.05
N SER A 383 -1.15 -16.36 1.63
CA SER A 383 -2.40 -16.44 2.40
C SER A 383 -2.29 -15.70 3.75
N GLY A 384 -3.41 -15.14 4.18
CA GLY A 384 -3.62 -14.62 5.52
C GLY A 384 -4.74 -15.35 6.24
N THR A 385 -5.06 -14.84 7.43
CA THR A 385 -6.15 -15.33 8.28
C THR A 385 -7.07 -14.16 8.60
N SER A 386 -8.37 -14.40 8.67
CA SER A 386 -9.34 -13.38 9.12
C SER A 386 -9.44 -13.32 10.65
N PRO A 387 -9.92 -12.22 11.24
CA PRO A 387 -10.29 -12.20 12.66
C PRO A 387 -11.33 -13.30 12.95
N GLY A 388 -11.06 -14.15 13.95
CA GLY A 388 -11.89 -15.32 14.25
C GLY A 388 -11.88 -16.41 13.17
N GLY A 389 -11.03 -16.29 12.16
CA GLY A 389 -10.90 -17.20 11.04
C GLY A 389 -10.11 -18.47 11.35
N THR A 390 -10.27 -19.48 10.50
CA THR A 390 -9.51 -20.75 10.57
C THR A 390 -8.58 -20.94 9.37
N GLN A 391 -8.41 -19.93 8.52
CA GLN A 391 -7.45 -19.99 7.41
C GLN A 391 -6.02 -20.04 7.95
N THR A 392 -5.12 -20.67 7.20
CA THR A 392 -3.70 -20.75 7.57
C THR A 392 -2.93 -19.59 6.94
N SER A 393 -2.32 -18.74 7.76
CA SER A 393 -1.44 -17.66 7.29
C SER A 393 -0.12 -18.20 6.74
N PHE A 394 0.55 -17.37 5.93
CA PHE A 394 1.92 -17.58 5.43
C PHE A 394 2.13 -18.77 4.49
N VAL A 395 1.05 -19.37 3.97
CA VAL A 395 1.19 -20.30 2.84
C VAL A 395 1.45 -19.48 1.57
N SER A 396 2.68 -19.56 1.05
CA SER A 396 3.07 -18.88 -0.18
C SER A 396 2.63 -19.68 -1.41
N GLY A 397 1.95 -19.02 -2.34
CA GLY A 397 1.62 -19.58 -3.65
C GLY A 397 2.87 -19.96 -4.46
N ARG A 398 4.07 -19.48 -4.11
CA ARG A 398 5.31 -19.91 -4.76
C ARG A 398 5.60 -21.40 -4.56
N ASN A 399 5.27 -21.92 -3.37
CA ASN A 399 5.59 -23.28 -2.96
C ASN A 399 4.36 -24.20 -2.94
N ASN A 400 3.15 -23.65 -2.81
CA ASN A 400 1.92 -24.43 -2.72
C ASN A 400 0.77 -23.82 -3.56
N LYS A 401 0.80 -24.12 -4.86
CA LYS A 401 -0.23 -23.68 -5.83
C LYS A 401 -1.60 -24.31 -5.62
N THR A 402 -1.68 -25.42 -4.89
CA THR A 402 -2.97 -26.10 -4.62
C THR A 402 -3.79 -25.33 -3.60
N VAL A 403 -3.13 -24.81 -2.55
CA VAL A 403 -3.78 -24.03 -1.50
C VAL A 403 -3.87 -22.55 -1.90
N VAL A 404 -2.81 -22.01 -2.51
CA VAL A 404 -2.73 -20.61 -2.94
C VAL A 404 -2.39 -20.57 -4.44
N PRO A 405 -3.40 -20.64 -5.32
CA PRO A 405 -3.18 -20.67 -6.77
C PRO A 405 -2.66 -19.33 -7.30
N ASP A 406 -2.12 -19.36 -8.52
CA ASP A 406 -1.79 -18.14 -9.27
C ASP A 406 -3.06 -17.36 -9.58
N VAL A 407 -3.03 -16.06 -9.30
CA VAL A 407 -4.16 -15.16 -9.47
C VAL A 407 -4.03 -14.48 -10.82
N VAL A 408 -4.90 -14.79 -11.77
CA VAL A 408 -4.99 -14.04 -13.03
C VAL A 408 -6.02 -12.94 -12.83
N PHE A 409 -5.60 -11.68 -13.01
CA PHE A 409 -6.42 -10.52 -12.68
C PHE A 409 -6.40 -9.47 -13.80
N PRO A 410 -7.47 -8.69 -13.98
CA PRO A 410 -7.47 -7.54 -14.89
C PRO A 410 -6.58 -6.42 -14.35
N LEU A 411 -5.62 -5.94 -15.17
CA LEU A 411 -4.73 -4.85 -14.78
C LEU A 411 -5.53 -3.58 -14.48
N ASN A 412 -5.25 -2.95 -13.34
CA ASN A 412 -5.86 -1.71 -12.87
C ASN A 412 -7.36 -1.75 -12.53
N ASP A 413 -7.94 -2.94 -12.43
CA ASP A 413 -9.30 -3.13 -11.94
C ASP A 413 -9.30 -3.92 -10.63
N ASN A 414 -10.42 -3.89 -9.92
CA ASN A 414 -10.57 -4.58 -8.65
C ASN A 414 -10.59 -6.09 -8.87
N TYR A 415 -9.76 -6.80 -8.14
CA TYR A 415 -9.80 -8.25 -8.02
C TYR A 415 -10.20 -8.63 -6.60
N ARG A 416 -11.21 -9.50 -6.47
CA ARG A 416 -11.70 -10.01 -5.19
C ARG A 416 -11.14 -11.41 -4.93
N PHE A 417 -10.69 -11.65 -3.71
CA PHE A 417 -10.28 -12.98 -3.26
C PHE A 417 -11.44 -13.76 -2.61
N GLU A 418 -11.28 -15.08 -2.54
CA GLU A 418 -12.23 -15.99 -1.87
C GLU A 418 -11.84 -16.23 -0.40
N PHE A 419 -10.58 -15.99 -0.06
CA PHE A 419 -10.03 -16.03 1.29
C PHE A 419 -8.95 -14.95 1.42
N PRO A 420 -8.64 -14.46 2.64
CA PRO A 420 -7.71 -13.36 2.81
C PRO A 420 -6.30 -13.73 2.35
N HIS A 421 -5.67 -12.81 1.63
CA HIS A 421 -4.24 -12.83 1.35
C HIS A 421 -3.54 -11.73 2.16
N LEU A 422 -2.21 -11.69 2.18
CA LEU A 422 -1.49 -10.63 2.87
C LEU A 422 -0.21 -10.21 2.16
N ILE A 423 0.16 -8.95 2.39
CA ILE A 423 1.53 -8.44 2.28
C ILE A 423 2.09 -8.45 3.70
N ALA A 424 3.14 -9.22 3.92
CA ALA A 424 3.74 -9.40 5.24
C ALA A 424 4.69 -8.25 5.60
N SER A 425 4.78 -7.93 6.88
CA SER A 425 5.88 -7.12 7.42
C SER A 425 7.24 -7.74 7.12
N SER A 426 8.31 -6.94 7.08
CA SER A 426 9.66 -7.46 6.81
C SER A 426 10.08 -8.56 7.80
N ILE A 427 9.63 -8.48 9.06
CA ILE A 427 9.94 -9.52 10.05
C ILE A 427 9.16 -10.83 9.79
N ASN A 428 7.90 -10.74 9.37
CA ASN A 428 7.12 -11.91 8.96
C ASN A 428 7.63 -12.52 7.65
N GLU A 429 8.05 -11.70 6.67
CA GLU A 429 8.72 -12.21 5.46
C GLU A 429 10.01 -12.95 5.83
N THR A 430 10.78 -12.43 6.78
CA THR A 430 12.02 -13.05 7.26
C THR A 430 11.75 -14.41 7.92
N ASN A 431 10.87 -14.45 8.92
CA ASN A 431 10.67 -15.63 9.77
C ASN A 431 9.72 -16.67 9.16
N GLU A 432 8.64 -16.23 8.52
CA GLU A 432 7.58 -17.11 8.03
C GLU A 432 7.76 -17.47 6.54
N LEU A 433 8.44 -16.61 5.76
CA LEU A 433 8.62 -16.79 4.31
C LEU A 433 10.08 -16.99 3.89
N SER A 434 10.99 -17.28 4.82
CA SER A 434 12.42 -17.48 4.53
C SER A 434 13.05 -16.30 3.78
N SER A 435 12.70 -15.07 4.19
CA SER A 435 13.14 -13.81 3.60
C SER A 435 12.66 -13.56 2.15
N LEU A 436 11.63 -14.29 1.70
CA LEU A 436 11.01 -14.06 0.40
C LEU A 436 9.87 -13.03 0.52
N ARG A 437 9.76 -12.17 -0.49
CA ARG A 437 8.63 -11.22 -0.62
C ARG A 437 7.30 -11.97 -0.68
N SER A 438 6.33 -11.43 0.06
CA SER A 438 4.99 -12.00 0.26
C SER A 438 4.06 -11.84 -0.96
N TYR A 439 4.33 -10.86 -1.81
CA TYR A 439 3.59 -10.59 -3.04
C TYR A 439 4.52 -10.39 -4.24
N GLN A 440 4.13 -10.97 -5.38
CA GLN A 440 4.79 -10.77 -6.66
C GLN A 440 3.74 -10.65 -7.76
N THR A 441 3.85 -9.62 -8.59
CA THR A 441 3.08 -9.49 -9.84
C THR A 441 3.99 -9.73 -11.04
N GLU A 442 3.50 -10.54 -11.97
CA GLU A 442 4.10 -10.87 -13.24
C GLU A 442 3.25 -10.25 -14.36
N LEU A 443 3.85 -9.32 -15.10
CA LEU A 443 3.27 -8.71 -16.29
C LEU A 443 3.98 -9.27 -17.51
N LYS A 444 3.27 -10.13 -18.26
CA LYS A 444 3.78 -10.70 -19.50
C LYS A 444 3.33 -9.83 -20.67
N LEU A 445 4.30 -9.14 -21.25
CA LEU A 445 4.20 -8.36 -22.47
C LEU A 445 4.33 -9.29 -23.68
N THR A 446 3.39 -9.18 -24.61
CA THR A 446 3.36 -9.96 -25.85
C THR A 446 3.10 -9.05 -27.04
N SER A 447 3.73 -9.38 -28.16
CA SER A 447 3.57 -8.68 -29.43
C SER A 447 3.39 -9.71 -30.55
N GLN A 448 2.44 -9.46 -31.44
CA GLN A 448 2.29 -10.26 -32.67
C GLN A 448 3.16 -9.71 -33.81
N THR A 449 3.72 -8.51 -33.66
CA THR A 449 4.54 -7.83 -34.68
C THR A 449 5.87 -7.40 -34.06
N SER A 450 6.93 -7.37 -34.85
CA SER A 450 8.23 -6.83 -34.39
C SER A 450 8.26 -5.29 -34.35
N SER A 451 7.20 -4.63 -34.80
CA SER A 451 7.11 -3.17 -34.91
C SER A 451 6.59 -2.49 -33.65
N LEU A 452 5.87 -3.22 -32.79
CA LEU A 452 5.21 -2.71 -31.60
C LEU A 452 5.52 -3.56 -30.36
N SER A 453 5.50 -2.91 -29.21
CA SER A 453 5.53 -3.54 -27.88
C SER A 453 4.52 -2.80 -27.00
N PRO A 454 3.87 -3.48 -26.04
CA PRO A 454 3.24 -2.76 -24.95
C PRO A 454 4.30 -1.97 -24.16
N VAL A 455 3.88 -0.88 -23.53
CA VAL A 455 4.75 -0.03 -22.71
C VAL A 455 4.17 0.05 -21.31
N LEU A 456 5.04 -0.12 -20.31
CA LEU A 456 4.73 0.09 -18.90
C LEU A 456 5.44 1.35 -18.41
N ASP A 457 4.71 2.20 -17.69
CA ASP A 457 5.26 3.31 -16.92
C ASP A 457 5.26 2.91 -15.44
N LEU A 458 6.48 2.79 -14.91
CA LEU A 458 6.73 2.38 -13.53
C LEU A 458 7.10 3.55 -12.61
N GLU A 459 7.10 4.80 -13.11
CA GLU A 459 7.35 5.98 -12.26
C GLU A 459 6.30 6.07 -11.13
N ARG A 460 5.09 5.58 -11.38
CA ARG A 460 4.06 5.32 -10.37
C ARG A 460 3.48 3.93 -10.57
N SER A 461 3.98 2.98 -9.79
CA SER A 461 3.39 1.66 -9.66
C SER A 461 3.00 1.41 -8.21
N SER A 462 1.75 1.01 -7.96
CA SER A 462 1.27 0.68 -6.62
C SER A 462 0.29 -0.48 -6.63
N LEU A 463 0.18 -1.15 -5.50
CA LEU A 463 -0.86 -2.11 -5.20
C LEU A 463 -1.72 -1.55 -4.06
N ILE A 464 -3.01 -1.43 -4.28
CA ILE A 464 -3.98 -1.12 -3.24
C ILE A 464 -4.49 -2.44 -2.70
N ALA A 465 -4.21 -2.69 -1.42
CA ALA A 465 -4.79 -3.76 -0.65
C ALA A 465 -6.00 -3.23 0.14
N VAL A 466 -7.11 -3.96 0.14
CA VAL A 466 -8.30 -3.61 0.92
C VAL A 466 -8.72 -4.83 1.74
N SER A 467 -8.94 -4.61 3.03
CA SER A 467 -9.49 -5.59 3.96
C SER A 467 -10.88 -5.15 4.46
N ASN A 468 -11.79 -6.09 4.64
CA ASN A 468 -13.06 -5.85 5.30
C ASN A 468 -12.89 -6.07 6.80
N ARG A 469 -13.46 -5.16 7.61
CA ARG A 469 -13.51 -5.34 9.06
C ARG A 469 -14.70 -6.24 9.41
N LEU A 470 -14.41 -7.50 9.70
CA LEU A 470 -15.39 -8.52 10.09
C LEU A 470 -14.79 -9.42 11.17
N ASN A 471 -15.56 -9.73 12.19
CA ASN A 471 -15.23 -10.69 13.24
C ASN A 471 -16.46 -11.51 13.64
N ASN A 472 -16.26 -12.41 14.61
CA ASN A 472 -17.30 -13.28 15.13
C ASN A 472 -17.26 -13.28 16.67
N VAL A 473 -17.93 -12.31 17.30
CA VAL A 473 -17.98 -12.16 18.76
C VAL A 473 -19.40 -12.47 19.25
N ASP A 474 -19.55 -13.61 19.92
CA ASP A 474 -20.85 -14.10 20.41
C ASP A 474 -20.94 -14.08 21.94
N SER A 475 -19.80 -14.16 22.61
CA SER A 475 -19.75 -14.19 24.07
C SER A 475 -18.42 -13.67 24.61
N SER A 476 -18.31 -13.62 25.94
CA SER A 476 -17.09 -13.20 26.62
C SER A 476 -15.87 -14.08 26.32
N SER A 477 -16.02 -15.30 25.80
CA SER A 477 -14.88 -16.14 25.40
C SER A 477 -14.14 -15.64 24.17
N ASP A 478 -14.78 -14.77 23.38
CA ASP A 478 -14.28 -14.34 22.07
C ASP A 478 -13.51 -13.01 22.16
N VAL A 479 -13.36 -12.48 23.37
CA VAL A 479 -12.75 -11.19 23.68
C VAL A 479 -11.71 -11.37 24.79
N TYR A 480 -10.64 -10.59 24.74
CA TYR A 480 -9.61 -10.61 25.76
C TYR A 480 -9.27 -9.20 26.30
N PRO A 481 -9.27 -9.00 27.62
CA PRO A 481 -9.72 -9.93 28.66
C PRO A 481 -11.24 -10.19 28.59
N THR A 482 -11.68 -11.37 29.02
CA THR A 482 -13.11 -11.74 29.02
C THR A 482 -14.00 -10.79 29.83
N THR A 483 -13.42 -10.06 30.79
CA THR A 483 -14.08 -9.03 31.62
C THR A 483 -14.38 -7.74 30.85
N GLU A 484 -13.74 -7.50 29.71
CA GLU A 484 -14.01 -6.36 28.82
C GLU A 484 -15.17 -6.64 27.85
N TYR A 485 -15.79 -7.83 27.91
CA TYR A 485 -16.90 -8.17 27.03
C TYR A 485 -18.12 -7.28 27.23
N VAL A 486 -18.64 -6.76 26.14
CA VAL A 486 -19.85 -5.93 26.08
C VAL A 486 -20.91 -6.68 25.28
N SER A 487 -21.99 -7.11 25.96
CA SER A 487 -23.10 -7.80 25.30
C SER A 487 -23.81 -6.89 24.31
N SER A 488 -24.14 -7.43 23.14
CA SER A 488 -24.92 -6.74 22.10
C SER A 488 -26.33 -6.30 22.54
N GLU A 489 -26.84 -6.83 23.66
CA GLU A 489 -28.12 -6.44 24.29
C GLU A 489 -28.03 -5.13 25.07
N LEU A 490 -26.83 -4.64 25.39
CA LEU A 490 -26.67 -3.38 26.09
C LEU A 490 -27.07 -2.20 25.19
N ALA A 491 -27.38 -1.08 25.85
CA ALA A 491 -27.81 0.15 25.20
C ALA A 491 -26.67 0.82 24.40
N GLU A 492 -25.43 0.62 24.87
CA GLU A 492 -24.22 1.16 24.29
C GLU A 492 -23.09 0.12 24.29
N GLY A 493 -22.19 0.28 23.32
CA GLY A 493 -21.10 -0.64 23.07
C GLY A 493 -21.52 -1.91 22.30
N ASP A 494 -20.53 -2.49 21.64
CA ASP A 494 -20.53 -3.82 21.02
C ASP A 494 -19.11 -4.08 20.51
N GLN A 495 -18.70 -5.34 20.43
CA GLN A 495 -17.38 -5.74 19.94
C GLN A 495 -17.42 -6.35 18.54
N ASN A 496 -18.60 -6.53 17.95
CA ASN A 496 -18.73 -6.89 16.55
C ASN A 496 -18.42 -5.67 15.66
N ALA A 497 -17.60 -5.89 14.62
CA ALA A 497 -17.10 -4.81 13.78
C ALA A 497 -18.12 -4.30 12.75
N ALA A 498 -19.02 -5.17 12.29
CA ALA A 498 -19.98 -4.87 11.23
C ALA A 498 -21.39 -4.76 11.79
N ILE A 499 -21.76 -3.55 12.23
CA ILE A 499 -23.06 -3.25 12.82
C ILE A 499 -23.74 -2.12 12.04
N TYR A 500 -25.01 -2.31 11.72
CA TYR A 500 -25.87 -1.28 11.17
C TYR A 500 -27.01 -0.97 12.13
N LEU A 501 -27.17 0.31 12.50
CA LEU A 501 -28.26 0.81 13.33
C LEU A 501 -29.17 1.69 12.47
N THR A 502 -30.48 1.41 12.49
CA THR A 502 -31.45 2.37 11.94
C THR A 502 -31.48 3.64 12.80
N LYS A 503 -32.04 4.73 12.29
CA LYS A 503 -32.45 5.83 13.17
C LYS A 503 -33.56 5.36 14.11
N GLN A 504 -33.80 6.09 15.20
CA GLN A 504 -35.04 5.94 15.97
C GLN A 504 -36.22 6.33 15.07
N ILE A 505 -37.23 5.47 15.01
CA ILE A 505 -38.47 5.71 14.28
C ILE A 505 -39.58 5.92 15.30
N THR A 506 -40.25 7.08 15.25
CA THR A 506 -41.43 7.38 16.05
C THR A 506 -42.69 7.14 15.22
N LEU A 507 -43.66 6.48 15.83
CA LEU A 507 -44.91 6.08 15.19
C LEU A 507 -46.02 7.08 15.52
N GLU A 508 -46.91 7.33 14.55
CA GLU A 508 -48.14 8.10 14.78
C GLU A 508 -49.18 7.29 15.55
N ASN A 509 -49.26 5.99 15.27
CA ASN A 509 -50.12 5.04 15.97
C ASN A 509 -49.25 4.05 16.76
N LEU A 510 -49.70 3.70 17.97
CA LEU A 510 -49.03 2.67 18.78
C LEU A 510 -49.03 1.33 18.05
N ALA A 511 -47.95 0.57 18.21
CA ALA A 511 -47.79 -0.75 17.63
C ALA A 511 -47.48 -1.79 18.72
N THR A 512 -47.77 -3.06 18.41
CA THR A 512 -47.59 -4.22 19.30
C THR A 512 -46.78 -5.33 18.63
N SER A 513 -46.38 -5.16 17.37
CA SER A 513 -45.46 -6.06 16.69
C SER A 513 -44.56 -5.37 15.67
N LEU A 514 -43.43 -6.02 15.38
CA LEU A 514 -42.45 -5.63 14.38
C LEU A 514 -42.23 -6.78 13.41
N LYS A 515 -42.16 -6.46 12.11
CA LYS A 515 -41.76 -7.37 11.05
C LYS A 515 -40.66 -6.75 10.22
N VAL A 516 -39.52 -7.43 10.12
CA VAL A 516 -38.37 -7.01 9.31
C VAL A 516 -38.24 -7.97 8.13
N LEU A 517 -38.06 -7.38 6.95
CA LEU A 517 -37.82 -8.08 5.70
C LEU A 517 -36.52 -7.55 5.10
N LEU A 518 -35.63 -8.43 4.69
CA LEU A 518 -34.41 -8.05 3.97
C LEU A 518 -34.01 -9.16 3.01
N ALA A 519 -33.25 -8.81 1.97
CA ALA A 519 -32.60 -9.78 1.11
C ALA A 519 -31.10 -9.78 1.45
N ALA A 520 -30.52 -10.94 1.73
CA ALA A 520 -29.12 -11.06 2.09
C ALA A 520 -28.38 -12.14 1.29
N HIS A 521 -27.14 -11.81 0.93
CA HIS A 521 -26.12 -12.77 0.55
C HIS A 521 -25.30 -13.12 1.79
N ARG A 522 -25.45 -14.35 2.29
CA ARG A 522 -24.81 -14.85 3.50
C ARG A 522 -24.07 -16.16 3.20
N PRO A 523 -22.74 -16.12 3.03
CA PRO A 523 -21.93 -17.34 2.94
C PRO A 523 -22.06 -18.24 4.18
N SER A 524 -21.55 -19.46 4.09
CA SER A 524 -21.67 -20.46 5.17
C SER A 524 -20.84 -20.13 6.42
N THR A 525 -19.83 -19.29 6.29
CA THR A 525 -18.94 -18.83 7.37
C THR A 525 -19.44 -17.57 8.07
N ASN A 526 -20.67 -17.14 7.78
CA ASN A 526 -21.23 -15.89 8.23
C ASN A 526 -22.57 -16.07 8.93
N ASP A 527 -22.90 -15.10 9.78
CA ASP A 527 -24.19 -14.97 10.43
C ASP A 527 -24.74 -13.54 10.35
N ILE A 528 -26.06 -13.42 10.40
CA ILE A 528 -26.79 -12.14 10.42
C ILE A 528 -27.77 -12.18 11.58
N LYS A 529 -27.47 -11.41 12.62
CA LYS A 529 -28.31 -11.32 13.82
C LYS A 529 -29.05 -9.99 13.84
N LEU A 530 -30.37 -10.04 13.98
CA LEU A 530 -31.21 -8.86 14.14
C LEU A 530 -31.64 -8.69 15.59
N MET A 531 -31.63 -7.43 16.02
CA MET A 531 -32.15 -7.02 17.32
C MET A 531 -33.04 -5.79 17.16
N TYR A 532 -33.91 -5.57 18.13
CA TYR A 532 -34.75 -4.38 18.20
C TYR A 532 -34.75 -3.81 19.62
N LYS A 533 -35.05 -2.52 19.72
CA LYS A 533 -35.49 -1.90 20.96
C LYS A 533 -36.71 -1.04 20.70
N VAL A 534 -37.59 -0.97 21.69
CA VAL A 534 -38.88 -0.27 21.63
C VAL A 534 -39.06 0.59 22.87
N LEU A 535 -39.68 1.76 22.72
CA LEU A 535 -40.10 2.62 23.83
C LEU A 535 -41.59 2.45 24.07
N GLY A 536 -41.95 1.95 25.26
CA GLY A 536 -43.35 1.78 25.64
C GLY A 536 -44.10 3.12 25.63
N ALA A 537 -45.40 3.07 25.33
CA ALA A 537 -46.25 4.27 25.33
C ALA A 537 -46.32 4.98 26.70
N ASP A 538 -46.22 4.18 27.78
CA ASP A 538 -46.29 4.64 29.17
C ASP A 538 -44.90 4.85 29.82
N GLU A 539 -43.81 4.71 29.05
CA GLU A 539 -42.45 4.81 29.56
C GLU A 539 -41.87 6.21 29.35
N SER A 540 -41.19 6.75 30.37
CA SER A 540 -40.53 8.06 30.31
C SER A 540 -39.00 7.95 30.47
N VAL A 541 -38.41 6.86 30.00
CA VAL A 541 -36.96 6.66 29.96
C VAL A 541 -36.37 7.24 28.67
N ASP A 542 -35.09 7.63 28.71
CA ASP A 542 -34.40 8.02 27.48
C ASP A 542 -34.31 6.80 26.55
N PHE A 543 -34.65 7.00 25.27
CA PHE A 543 -34.54 5.96 24.26
C PHE A 543 -33.11 5.42 24.12
N GLN A 544 -32.11 6.27 24.38
CA GLN A 544 -30.71 5.88 24.29
C GLN A 544 -30.30 4.92 25.41
N ASP A 545 -30.94 4.97 26.57
CA ASP A 545 -30.62 4.11 27.73
C ASP A 545 -31.25 2.70 27.61
N LEU A 546 -32.14 2.50 26.64
CA LEU A 546 -32.77 1.20 26.39
C LEU A 546 -31.83 0.24 25.69
N GLY A 547 -31.70 -0.97 26.27
CA GLY A 547 -31.02 -2.11 25.66
C GLY A 547 -31.79 -2.73 24.49
N PHE A 548 -31.09 -3.55 23.73
CA PHE A 548 -31.62 -4.29 22.58
C PHE A 548 -32.08 -5.69 22.99
N ARG A 549 -33.04 -6.23 22.25
CA ARG A 549 -33.55 -7.59 22.38
C ARG A 549 -33.41 -8.30 21.04
N TYR A 550 -32.98 -9.56 21.06
CA TYR A 550 -32.91 -10.38 19.86
C TYR A 550 -34.30 -10.66 19.28
N PHE A 551 -34.41 -10.66 17.95
CA PHE A 551 -35.51 -11.37 17.28
C PHE A 551 -35.35 -12.88 17.52
N ASN A 552 -36.45 -13.62 17.68
CA ASN A 552 -36.43 -15.08 17.83
C ASN A 552 -35.50 -15.64 18.94
N THR A 553 -35.17 -14.84 19.95
CA THR A 553 -34.27 -15.14 21.09
C THR A 553 -32.77 -15.11 20.76
N ASP A 554 -32.36 -15.48 19.54
CA ASP A 554 -30.95 -15.58 19.14
C ASP A 554 -30.53 -14.59 18.03
N GLY A 555 -31.50 -13.83 17.49
CA GLY A 555 -31.32 -12.89 16.41
C GLY A 555 -31.51 -13.50 15.03
N GLY A 556 -31.82 -14.79 14.94
CA GLY A 556 -32.04 -15.51 13.69
C GLY A 556 -33.40 -15.19 13.03
N PRO A 557 -33.55 -15.54 11.73
CA PRO A 557 -34.82 -15.38 11.02
C PRO A 557 -35.90 -16.32 11.55
N ASP A 558 -37.16 -16.03 11.23
CA ASP A 558 -38.34 -16.81 11.63
C ASP A 558 -38.26 -18.26 11.13
N GLU A 559 -37.67 -18.44 9.95
CA GLU A 559 -37.41 -19.74 9.32
C GLU A 559 -35.94 -19.85 8.93
N THR A 560 -35.38 -21.05 9.04
CA THR A 560 -33.97 -21.29 8.69
C THR A 560 -33.72 -21.03 7.21
N VAL A 561 -32.87 -20.04 6.92
CA VAL A 561 -32.39 -19.72 5.56
C VAL A 561 -31.06 -20.41 5.28
N GLN A 562 -30.96 -21.07 4.13
CA GLN A 562 -29.73 -21.76 3.72
C GLN A 562 -28.62 -20.76 3.37
N PRO A 563 -27.33 -21.14 3.50
CA PRO A 563 -26.24 -20.30 3.00
C PRO A 563 -26.41 -19.97 1.52
N SER A 564 -25.96 -18.78 1.12
CA SER A 564 -25.92 -18.37 -0.28
C SER A 564 -25.01 -19.29 -1.11
N ALA A 565 -25.47 -19.71 -2.27
CA ALA A 565 -24.74 -20.63 -3.15
C ALA A 565 -23.64 -19.94 -3.99
N ASP A 566 -23.83 -18.67 -4.34
CA ASP A 566 -22.89 -17.87 -5.12
C ASP A 566 -23.01 -16.37 -4.81
N ILE A 567 -22.11 -15.57 -5.39
CA ILE A 567 -22.01 -14.12 -5.17
C ILE A 567 -23.28 -13.32 -5.52
N ASN A 568 -24.18 -13.83 -6.33
CA ASN A 568 -25.41 -13.16 -6.72
C ASN A 568 -26.65 -13.77 -6.05
N ASP A 569 -26.48 -14.82 -5.26
CA ASP A 569 -27.56 -15.46 -4.52
C ASP A 569 -27.95 -14.66 -3.27
N TYR A 570 -28.94 -13.80 -3.43
CA TYR A 570 -29.61 -13.10 -2.33
C TYR A 570 -30.88 -13.85 -1.97
N GLN A 571 -30.99 -14.27 -0.72
CA GLN A 571 -32.16 -14.96 -0.17
C GLN A 571 -32.95 -14.01 0.72
N ASP A 572 -34.26 -14.23 0.81
CA ASP A 572 -35.16 -13.43 1.64
C ASP A 572 -35.12 -13.90 3.10
N TYR A 573 -35.00 -12.95 4.02
CA TYR A 573 -35.05 -13.16 5.45
C TYR A 573 -36.25 -12.41 6.03
N VAL A 574 -36.94 -13.09 6.95
CA VAL A 574 -38.11 -12.55 7.67
C VAL A 574 -37.84 -12.68 9.16
N TYR A 575 -38.12 -11.61 9.90
CA TYR A 575 -37.98 -11.57 11.35
C TYR A 575 -39.24 -10.96 11.95
N THR A 576 -39.85 -11.63 12.92
CA THR A 576 -41.07 -11.16 13.58
C THR A 576 -40.88 -11.09 15.08
N ALA A 577 -41.30 -9.98 15.69
CA ALA A 577 -41.40 -9.83 17.14
C ALA A 577 -42.81 -9.36 17.50
N GLY A 578 -43.46 -10.06 18.43
CA GLY A 578 -44.86 -9.81 18.79
C GLY A 578 -45.81 -10.81 18.16
N VAL A 579 -46.88 -10.30 17.54
CA VAL A 579 -47.86 -11.09 16.80
C VAL A 579 -47.53 -11.10 15.30
N THR A 580 -47.61 -12.27 14.67
CA THR A 580 -47.47 -12.45 13.22
C THR A 580 -48.69 -11.94 12.45
N ASP A 581 -48.60 -11.85 11.12
CA ASP A 581 -49.71 -11.45 10.23
C ASP A 581 -50.96 -12.35 10.40
N ASP A 582 -50.77 -13.58 10.86
CA ASP A 582 -51.84 -14.56 11.10
C ASP A 582 -52.45 -14.46 12.52
N GLY A 583 -52.04 -13.47 13.32
CA GLY A 583 -52.55 -13.29 14.69
C GLY A 583 -51.93 -14.25 15.72
N ILE A 584 -50.81 -14.90 15.39
CA ILE A 584 -50.14 -15.89 16.24
C ILE A 584 -48.95 -15.24 16.95
N GLY A 585 -48.78 -15.49 18.25
CA GLY A 585 -47.66 -14.98 19.05
C GLY A 585 -48.12 -14.22 20.29
N THR A 586 -47.17 -13.70 21.06
CA THR A 586 -47.45 -12.85 22.22
C THR A 586 -47.17 -11.40 21.82
N PRO A 587 -48.15 -10.49 21.87
CA PRO A 587 -47.92 -9.07 21.55
C PRO A 587 -46.76 -8.49 22.37
N LEU A 588 -45.98 -7.62 21.74
CA LEU A 588 -45.08 -6.74 22.47
C LEU A 588 -45.93 -5.73 23.27
N GLN A 589 -45.33 -5.16 24.31
CA GLN A 589 -45.88 -3.97 24.97
C GLN A 589 -46.12 -2.87 23.93
N GLU A 590 -47.26 -2.17 24.02
CA GLU A 590 -47.56 -1.05 23.12
C GLU A 590 -46.42 -0.03 23.13
N PHE A 591 -45.86 0.23 21.95
CA PHE A 591 -44.71 1.10 21.78
C PHE A 591 -44.97 2.23 20.80
N ILE A 592 -44.35 3.38 21.06
CA ILE A 592 -44.46 4.60 20.24
C ILE A 592 -43.21 4.86 19.41
N SER A 593 -42.10 4.20 19.71
CA SER A 593 -40.85 4.32 18.95
C SER A 593 -40.07 3.01 18.95
N PHE A 594 -39.30 2.77 17.89
CA PHE A 594 -38.43 1.60 17.79
C PHE A 594 -37.13 1.90 17.03
N GLN A 595 -36.16 1.00 17.14
CA GLN A 595 -34.91 0.98 16.37
C GLN A 595 -34.49 -0.47 16.10
N ILE A 596 -33.91 -0.72 14.93
CA ILE A 596 -33.37 -2.02 14.53
C ILE A 596 -31.84 -1.97 14.53
N LYS A 597 -31.21 -3.02 15.08
CA LYS A 597 -29.77 -3.29 15.04
C LYS A 597 -29.56 -4.55 14.21
N ILE A 598 -28.69 -4.46 13.20
CA ILE A 598 -28.27 -5.57 12.36
C ILE A 598 -26.79 -5.81 12.65
N ILE A 599 -26.46 -6.99 13.16
CA ILE A 599 -25.09 -7.43 13.42
C ILE A 599 -24.73 -8.43 12.33
N MET A 600 -23.64 -8.16 11.62
CA MET A 600 -23.05 -9.05 10.62
C MET A 600 -21.79 -9.66 11.20
N GLN A 601 -21.71 -10.98 11.19
CA GLN A 601 -20.58 -11.72 11.74
C GLN A 601 -19.99 -12.66 10.69
N GLY A 602 -18.74 -13.04 10.90
CA GLY A 602 -18.16 -14.14 10.15
C GLY A 602 -16.67 -14.33 10.36
N THR A 603 -16.19 -15.43 9.79
CA THR A 603 -14.81 -15.92 9.96
C THR A 603 -14.00 -15.86 8.66
N ASN A 604 -14.56 -15.26 7.61
CA ASN A 604 -13.90 -14.98 6.34
C ASN A 604 -14.18 -13.54 5.88
N THR A 605 -13.18 -12.67 6.02
CA THR A 605 -13.23 -11.26 5.63
C THR A 605 -13.35 -11.07 4.13
N SER A 606 -12.92 -12.03 3.31
CA SER A 606 -13.04 -11.96 1.85
C SER A 606 -14.46 -12.21 1.36
N GLU A 607 -15.31 -12.78 2.21
CA GLU A 607 -16.71 -13.06 1.94
C GLU A 607 -17.62 -12.46 3.01
N PRO A 608 -17.70 -11.12 3.12
CA PRO A 608 -18.57 -10.50 4.10
C PRO A 608 -20.05 -10.66 3.72
N PRO A 609 -20.97 -10.64 4.70
CA PRO A 609 -22.40 -10.58 4.43
C PRO A 609 -22.75 -9.31 3.65
N ARG A 610 -23.72 -9.41 2.74
CA ARG A 610 -24.24 -8.25 1.99
C ARG A 610 -25.74 -8.23 2.08
N LEU A 611 -26.31 -7.08 2.39
CA LEU A 611 -27.75 -6.90 2.55
C LEU A 611 -28.27 -5.88 1.55
N LYS A 612 -29.51 -6.07 1.10
CA LYS A 612 -30.27 -5.13 0.28
C LYS A 612 -31.75 -5.19 0.64
N ASP A 613 -32.52 -4.24 0.15
CA ASP A 613 -33.99 -4.23 0.23
C ASP A 613 -34.56 -4.29 1.66
N LEU A 614 -33.89 -3.70 2.65
CA LEU A 614 -34.37 -3.63 4.04
C LEU A 614 -35.73 -2.91 4.12
N ARG A 615 -36.71 -3.58 4.71
CA ARG A 615 -38.04 -3.04 5.03
C ARG A 615 -38.40 -3.41 6.46
N VAL A 616 -38.96 -2.44 7.19
CA VAL A 616 -39.42 -2.64 8.57
C VAL A 616 -40.86 -2.18 8.66
N LEU A 617 -41.71 -3.04 9.22
CA LEU A 617 -43.14 -2.82 9.42
C LEU A 617 -43.42 -2.85 10.92
N ALA A 618 -44.11 -1.83 11.42
CA ALA A 618 -44.69 -1.84 12.76
C ALA A 618 -46.21 -1.99 12.61
N LEU A 619 -46.79 -2.99 13.29
CA LEU A 619 -48.19 -3.34 13.14
C LEU A 619 -48.95 -3.07 14.44
N ALA A 620 -50.11 -2.46 14.31
CA ALA A 620 -51.09 -2.33 15.38
C ALA A 620 -52.07 -3.51 15.26
N THR A 621 -52.20 -4.31 16.32
CA THR A 621 -53.22 -5.37 16.41
C THR A 621 -54.41 -4.95 17.23
#